data_AF-G3MTH9-F1
#
_entry.id   AF-G3MTH9-F1
#
_cell.length_a   1.000
_cell.length_b   1.000
_cell.length_c   1.000
_cell.angle_alpha   90.00
_cell.angle_beta   90.00
_cell.angle_gamma   90.00
#
_symmetry.space_group_name_H-M   'P 1'
#
loop_
_entity.id
_entity.type
_entity.pdbx_description
1 polymer ?
#
loop_
_entity_poly.entity_id
_entity_poly.type
_entity_poly.pdbx_seq_one_letter_code
_entity_poly.pdbx_strand_id
1 'polypeptide(L)'
;MHCLLAKSFLLLFIIAMCQVTAYYFDEDQHIVGGIVQRRIKDRRRGRYTLRWRYRGDYCESSDDCYPGLCCVQRATRTCQPLSWYGQRCGLGQIKGGCYWRHCPCAYGEDFCQRGVCLL
;
A
#
# COMPACT_ATOMS: atom_id res chain seq x y z
N MET A 1 -6.81 34.50 -36.02
CA MET A 1 -7.64 33.31 -35.69
C MET A 1 -6.82 32.04 -35.48
N HIS A 2 -5.70 31.82 -36.20
CA HIS A 2 -4.81 30.66 -35.99
C HIS A 2 -4.20 30.51 -34.58
N CYS A 3 -3.95 31.62 -33.87
CA CYS A 3 -3.34 31.61 -32.53
C CYS A 3 -4.29 31.13 -31.42
N LEU A 4 -5.61 31.33 -31.59
CA LEU A 4 -6.61 30.82 -30.64
C LEU A 4 -6.86 29.32 -30.84
N LEU A 5 -6.85 28.86 -32.09
CA LEU A 5 -6.92 27.43 -32.42
C LEU A 5 -5.73 26.67 -31.85
N ALA A 6 -4.50 27.19 -32.02
CA ALA A 6 -3.29 26.56 -31.47
C ALA A 6 -3.34 26.39 -29.94
N LYS A 7 -3.85 27.40 -29.22
CA LYS A 7 -4.03 27.34 -27.76
C LYS A 7 -5.10 26.32 -27.34
N SER A 8 -6.18 26.22 -28.11
CA SER A 8 -7.23 25.22 -27.88
C SER A 8 -6.72 23.80 -28.07
N PHE A 9 -5.92 23.54 -29.12
CA PHE A 9 -5.28 22.24 -29.32
C PHE A 9 -4.32 21.89 -28.18
N LEU A 10 -3.49 22.84 -27.73
CA LEU A 10 -2.56 22.65 -26.61
C LEU A 10 -3.29 22.27 -25.31
N LEU A 11 -4.41 22.92 -25.02
CA LEU A 11 -5.27 22.58 -23.87
C LEU A 11 -5.85 21.17 -23.99
N LEU A 12 -6.34 20.77 -25.17
CA LEU A 12 -6.86 19.41 -25.39
C LEU A 12 -5.77 18.34 -25.22
N PHE A 13 -4.55 18.60 -25.71
CA PHE A 13 -3.41 17.71 -25.50
C PHE A 13 -3.05 17.57 -24.02
N ILE A 14 -3.00 18.68 -23.26
CA ILE A 14 -2.72 18.64 -21.83
C ILE A 14 -3.80 17.84 -21.08
N ILE A 15 -5.08 18.09 -21.38
CA ILE A 15 -6.19 17.37 -20.74
C ILE A 15 -6.13 15.87 -21.07
N ALA A 16 -5.86 15.51 -22.32
CA ALA A 16 -5.72 14.11 -22.73
C ALA A 16 -4.55 13.43 -21.99
N MET A 17 -3.39 14.08 -21.91
CA MET A 17 -2.24 13.55 -21.17
C MET A 17 -2.56 13.40 -19.68
N CYS A 18 -3.24 14.36 -19.06
CA CYS A 18 -3.69 14.26 -17.67
C CYS A 18 -4.64 13.08 -17.44
N GLN A 19 -5.60 12.86 -18.33
CA GLN A 19 -6.53 11.72 -18.24
C GLN A 19 -5.80 10.38 -18.40
N VAL A 20 -4.88 10.28 -19.37
CA VAL A 20 -4.06 9.09 -19.58
C VAL A 20 -3.21 8.80 -18.34
N THR A 21 -2.53 9.81 -17.77
CA THR A 21 -1.76 9.61 -16.53
C THR A 21 -2.62 9.21 -15.35
N ALA A 22 -3.83 9.75 -15.22
CA ALA A 22 -4.75 9.38 -14.14
C ALA A 22 -5.25 7.94 -14.28
N TYR A 23 -5.49 7.47 -15.51
CA TYR A 23 -5.87 6.09 -15.80
C TYR A 23 -4.74 5.10 -15.45
N TYR A 24 -3.50 5.38 -15.87
CA TYR A 24 -2.36 4.52 -15.55
C TYR A 24 -2.05 4.45 -14.04
N PHE A 25 -2.32 5.50 -13.27
CA PHE A 25 -2.08 5.52 -11.82
C PHE A 25 -3.07 4.66 -11.02
N ASP A 26 -4.28 4.41 -11.55
CA ASP A 26 -5.32 3.62 -10.89
C ASP A 26 -5.08 2.10 -11.00
N GLU A 27 -4.53 1.64 -12.13
CA GLU A 27 -4.35 0.22 -12.44
C GLU A 27 -3.28 -0.47 -11.56
N ASP A 28 -2.17 0.24 -11.26
CA ASP A 28 -1.10 -0.27 -10.38
C ASP A 28 -1.58 -0.58 -8.96
N GLN A 29 -2.60 0.17 -8.48
CA GLN A 29 -3.10 0.00 -7.12
C GLN A 29 -4.08 -1.19 -6.99
N HIS A 30 -4.68 -1.63 -8.11
CA HIS A 30 -5.77 -2.60 -8.12
C HIS A 30 -5.30 -4.06 -8.19
N ILE A 31 -4.15 -4.34 -8.83
CA ILE A 31 -3.65 -5.72 -9.01
C ILE A 31 -2.90 -6.22 -7.76
N VAL A 32 -2.05 -5.38 -7.15
CA VAL A 32 -1.32 -5.72 -5.91
C VAL A 32 -2.26 -5.81 -4.70
N GLY A 33 -3.42 -5.12 -4.76
CA GLY A 33 -4.43 -5.14 -3.70
C GLY A 33 -5.32 -6.39 -3.65
N GLY A 34 -5.29 -7.25 -4.68
CA GLY A 34 -6.25 -8.37 -4.82
C GLY A 34 -5.96 -9.62 -3.98
N ILE A 35 -4.68 -9.87 -3.65
CA ILE A 35 -4.26 -11.08 -2.91
C ILE A 35 -4.20 -10.82 -1.40
N VAL A 36 -4.03 -9.55 -1.02
CA VAL A 36 -3.87 -9.11 0.37
C VAL A 36 -5.24 -9.15 1.08
N GLN A 37 -5.41 -10.09 2.00
CA GLN A 37 -6.63 -10.23 2.79
C GLN A 37 -6.73 -9.13 3.86
N ARG A 38 -7.34 -8.00 3.50
CA ARG A 38 -7.66 -6.93 4.46
C ARG A 38 -8.88 -7.28 5.30
N ARG A 39 -8.91 -6.78 6.55
CA ARG A 39 -10.06 -6.93 7.43
C ARG A 39 -11.23 -6.14 6.84
N ILE A 40 -12.38 -6.79 6.64
CA ILE A 40 -13.62 -6.10 6.26
C ILE A 40 -14.00 -5.16 7.41
N LYS A 41 -13.71 -3.86 7.26
CA LYS A 41 -14.14 -2.83 8.20
C LYS A 41 -15.62 -2.59 7.98
N ASP A 42 -16.44 -3.16 8.85
CA ASP A 42 -17.89 -2.95 8.83
C ASP A 42 -18.17 -1.45 9.04
N ARG A 43 -18.66 -0.77 8.00
CA ARG A 43 -18.85 0.70 7.97
C ARG A 43 -19.84 1.20 9.03
N ARG A 44 -20.59 0.30 9.69
CA ARG A 44 -21.57 0.62 10.74
C ARG A 44 -20.98 0.76 12.14
N ARG A 45 -19.73 0.36 12.39
CA ARG A 45 -19.06 0.62 13.68
C ARG A 45 -18.60 2.07 13.71
N GLY A 46 -19.49 2.93 14.22
CA GLY A 46 -19.21 4.34 14.47
C GLY A 46 -17.94 4.55 15.27
N ARG A 47 -17.16 5.56 14.86
CA ARG A 47 -16.34 6.48 15.66
C ARG A 47 -15.65 5.95 16.95
N TYR A 48 -15.22 4.70 17.02
CA TYR A 48 -14.14 4.29 17.91
C TYR A 48 -12.85 4.72 17.24
N THR A 49 -12.42 5.94 17.55
CA THR A 49 -11.09 6.53 17.29
C THR A 49 -10.23 5.78 16.24
N LEU A 50 -10.01 6.41 15.08
CA LEU A 50 -8.90 6.10 14.15
C LEU A 50 -7.55 6.33 14.85
N ARG A 51 -7.27 5.55 15.90
CA ARG A 51 -5.99 5.56 16.59
C ARG A 51 -5.12 4.56 15.87
N TRP A 52 -4.41 5.07 14.87
CA TRP A 52 -3.30 4.36 14.26
C TRP A 52 -2.35 3.87 15.35
N ARG A 53 -1.89 2.64 15.20
CA ARG A 53 -0.84 2.03 16.02
C ARG A 53 0.50 2.39 15.41
N TYR A 54 1.41 2.89 16.23
CA TYR A 54 2.74 3.28 15.81
C TYR A 54 3.72 2.13 16.01
N ARG A 55 4.96 2.31 15.56
CA ARG A 55 5.99 1.27 15.66
C ARG A 55 6.13 0.76 17.10
N GLY A 56 6.05 -0.56 17.26
CA GLY A 56 6.14 -1.25 18.55
C GLY A 56 4.81 -1.45 19.27
N ASP A 57 3.76 -0.72 18.89
CA ASP A 57 2.42 -0.92 19.48
C ASP A 57 1.85 -2.28 19.10
N TYR A 58 1.05 -2.84 20.00
CA TYR A 58 0.25 -4.03 19.71
C TYR A 58 -0.76 -3.76 18.59
N CYS A 59 -0.86 -4.71 17.67
CA CYS A 59 -1.78 -4.69 16.54
C CYS A 59 -2.50 -6.02 16.38
N GLU A 60 -3.71 -5.99 15.83
CA GLU A 60 -4.43 -7.21 15.47
C GLU A 60 -4.35 -7.53 13.98
N SER A 61 -4.32 -6.48 13.14
CA SER A 61 -4.15 -6.50 11.69
C SER A 61 -3.24 -5.35 11.25
N SER A 62 -2.62 -5.48 10.07
CA SER A 62 -1.87 -4.37 9.45
C SER A 62 -2.74 -3.13 9.20
N ASP A 63 -4.07 -3.29 9.07
CA ASP A 63 -5.03 -2.18 8.91
C ASP A 63 -5.17 -1.28 10.16
N ASP A 64 -4.60 -1.71 11.30
CA ASP A 64 -4.55 -0.96 12.54
C ASP A 64 -3.28 -0.08 12.64
N CYS A 65 -2.23 -0.43 11.88
CA CYS A 65 -0.94 0.24 11.93
C CYS A 65 -0.90 1.48 11.03
N TYR A 66 -0.13 2.50 11.43
CA TYR A 66 0.08 3.70 10.63
C TYR A 66 0.61 3.35 9.22
N PRO A 67 0.23 4.08 8.15
CA PRO A 67 0.75 3.83 6.80
C PRO A 67 2.28 3.73 6.76
N GLY A 68 2.81 2.75 6.02
CA GLY A 68 4.24 2.44 6.00
C GLY A 68 4.70 1.46 7.09
N LEU A 69 3.77 1.00 7.95
CA LEU A 69 3.98 -0.08 8.90
C LEU A 69 3.13 -1.31 8.51
N CYS A 70 3.53 -2.48 9.01
CA CYS A 70 2.75 -3.71 8.94
C CYS A 70 2.65 -4.38 10.32
N CYS A 71 1.64 -5.21 10.52
CA CYS A 71 1.52 -5.98 11.75
C CYS A 71 2.33 -7.28 11.66
N VAL A 72 3.36 -7.42 12.48
CA VAL A 72 4.25 -8.60 12.47
C VAL A 72 3.98 -9.48 13.67
N GLN A 73 3.75 -10.77 13.42
CA GLN A 73 3.70 -11.81 14.43
C GLN A 73 5.11 -12.35 14.69
N ARG A 74 5.60 -12.14 15.92
CA ARG A 74 6.76 -12.86 16.51
C ARG A 74 6.26 -13.57 17.78
N ALA A 75 6.85 -13.27 18.94
CA ALA A 75 6.29 -13.65 20.24
C ALA A 75 4.96 -12.89 20.52
N THR A 76 4.93 -11.61 20.19
CA THR A 76 3.74 -10.75 20.21
C THR A 76 3.53 -10.11 18.85
N ARG A 77 2.30 -9.62 18.62
CA ARG A 77 1.97 -8.84 17.42
C ARG A 77 2.34 -7.40 17.65
N THR A 78 3.16 -6.83 16.78
CA THR A 78 3.52 -5.41 16.86
C THR A 78 3.59 -4.76 15.50
N CYS A 79 3.30 -3.47 15.42
CA CYS A 79 3.51 -2.70 14.20
C CYS A 79 5.02 -2.51 13.96
N GLN A 80 5.50 -2.91 12.79
CA GLN A 80 6.89 -2.82 12.38
C GLN A 80 6.98 -2.10 11.04
N PRO A 81 8.12 -1.45 10.73
CA PRO A 81 8.30 -0.79 9.43
C PRO A 81 8.29 -1.81 8.29
N LEU A 82 7.76 -1.38 7.14
CA LEU A 82 7.96 -2.09 5.88
C LEU A 82 9.44 -2.26 5.56
N SER A 83 9.75 -3.33 4.83
CA SER A 83 11.13 -3.69 4.50
C SER A 83 11.60 -2.89 3.30
N TRP A 84 12.78 -2.30 3.41
CA TRP A 84 13.45 -1.55 2.33
C TRP A 84 14.45 -2.43 1.58
N TYR A 85 15.01 -1.92 0.50
CA TYR A 85 15.98 -2.58 -0.36
C TYR A 85 17.13 -3.19 0.45
N GLY A 86 17.45 -4.45 0.15
CA GLY A 86 18.45 -5.25 0.86
C GLY A 86 18.00 -5.78 2.23
N GLN A 87 16.82 -5.39 2.74
CA GLN A 87 16.30 -5.90 4.02
C GLN A 87 15.53 -7.19 3.83
N ARG A 88 15.43 -7.98 4.92
CA ARG A 88 14.65 -9.21 4.94
C ARG A 88 13.16 -8.90 4.86
N CYS A 89 12.45 -9.59 3.99
CA CYS A 89 11.01 -9.48 3.82
C CYS A 89 10.28 -10.79 4.15
N GLY A 90 9.00 -10.66 4.51
CA GLY A 90 8.08 -11.77 4.68
C GLY A 90 7.27 -11.97 3.40
N LEU A 91 7.07 -13.23 2.99
CA LEU A 91 6.22 -13.58 1.87
C LEU A 91 4.79 -13.84 2.36
N GLY A 92 3.84 -13.07 1.85
CA GLY A 92 2.42 -13.25 2.06
C GLY A 92 1.93 -12.96 3.48
N GLN A 93 0.63 -12.69 3.57
CA GLN A 93 -0.05 -12.51 4.84
C GLN A 93 -0.43 -13.85 5.46
N ILE A 94 -0.23 -13.97 6.78
CA ILE A 94 -0.88 -14.99 7.58
C ILE A 94 -2.31 -14.55 7.92
N LYS A 95 -3.15 -15.52 8.32
CA LYS A 95 -4.56 -15.29 8.65
C LYS A 95 -4.72 -14.11 9.62
N GLY A 96 -5.61 -13.18 9.26
CA GLY A 96 -5.91 -11.98 10.05
C GLY A 96 -5.17 -10.71 9.62
N GLY A 97 -4.43 -10.73 8.51
CA GLY A 97 -3.80 -9.54 7.94
C GLY A 97 -2.46 -9.17 8.60
N CYS A 98 -1.77 -10.18 9.14
CA CYS A 98 -0.44 -10.03 9.77
C CYS A 98 0.64 -10.71 8.90
N TYR A 99 1.90 -10.44 9.20
CA TYR A 99 3.05 -11.05 8.54
C TYR A 99 3.90 -11.85 9.53
N TRP A 100 4.50 -12.94 9.05
CA TRP A 100 5.37 -13.77 9.88
C TRP A 100 6.80 -13.24 9.90
N ARG A 101 7.31 -12.89 11.08
CA ARG A 101 8.68 -12.40 11.37
C ARG A 101 9.11 -11.07 10.74
N HIS A 102 8.77 -10.81 9.48
CA HIS A 102 9.18 -9.63 8.71
C HIS A 102 8.00 -9.03 7.95
N CYS A 103 8.04 -7.72 7.71
CA CYS A 103 7.10 -7.04 6.84
C CYS A 103 7.39 -7.30 5.35
N PRO A 104 6.40 -7.10 4.46
CA PRO A 104 6.65 -7.11 3.03
C PRO A 104 7.51 -5.90 2.63
N CYS A 105 7.96 -5.88 1.38
CA CYS A 105 8.73 -4.75 0.87
C CYS A 105 7.84 -3.53 0.68
N ALA A 106 8.41 -2.33 0.91
CA ALA A 106 7.69 -1.08 0.75
C ALA A 106 7.17 -0.84 -0.68
N TYR A 107 7.82 -1.45 -1.68
CA TYR A 107 7.53 -1.32 -3.10
C TYR A 107 6.48 -2.32 -3.61
N GLY A 108 6.08 -3.29 -2.77
CA GLY A 108 5.18 -4.39 -3.15
C GLY A 108 5.74 -5.76 -2.75
N GLU A 109 4.87 -6.77 -2.70
CA GLU A 109 5.27 -8.13 -2.32
C GLU A 109 6.14 -8.82 -3.41
N ASP A 110 5.96 -8.45 -4.67
CA ASP A 110 6.70 -9.02 -5.82
C ASP A 110 8.20 -8.74 -5.78
N PHE A 111 8.59 -7.68 -5.07
CA PHE A 111 9.99 -7.30 -4.83
C PHE A 111 10.66 -8.14 -3.75
N CYS A 112 9.91 -9.00 -3.05
CA CYS A 112 10.45 -9.91 -2.05
C CYS A 112 11.01 -11.18 -2.70
N GLN A 113 12.26 -11.13 -3.15
CA GLN A 113 12.92 -12.27 -3.79
C GLN A 113 13.83 -13.01 -2.81
N ARG A 114 13.62 -14.32 -2.66
CA ARG A 114 14.40 -15.18 -1.74
C ARG A 114 14.44 -14.65 -0.29
N GLY A 115 13.38 -13.95 0.14
CA GLY A 115 13.28 -13.39 1.49
C GLY A 115 14.04 -12.08 1.70
N VAL A 116 14.44 -11.39 0.62
CA VAL A 116 15.10 -10.08 0.65
C VAL A 116 14.42 -9.14 -0.36
N CYS A 117 14.29 -7.86 -0.03
CA CYS A 117 13.77 -6.86 -0.95
C CYS A 117 14.82 -6.49 -2.00
N LEU A 118 14.52 -6.78 -3.26
CA LEU A 118 15.33 -6.39 -4.42
C LEU A 118 14.50 -5.45 -5.32
N LEU A 119 15.17 -4.67 -6.15
CA LEU A 119 14.56 -3.81 -7.17
C LEU A 119 14.47 -4.54 -8.51
#